data_AF-A0A952MAL3-F1
#
_entry.id   AF-A0A952MAL3-F1
#
_cell.length_a   1.000
_cell.length_b   1.000
_cell.length_c   1.000
_cell.angle_alpha   90.00
_cell.angle_beta   90.00
_cell.angle_gamma   90.00
#
_symmetry.space_group_name_H-M   'P 1'
#
loop_
_entity.id
_entity.type
_entity.pdbx_description
1 polymer ?
#
loop_
_entity_poly.entity_id
_entity_poly.type
_entity_poly.pdbx_seq_one_letter_code
_entity_poly.pdbx_strand_id
1 'polypeptide(L)'
;MSRQTVLDVAEAENGTCENPANSNKTKYGTWYGLNGVPWCAIFVSWVFDKAGHPLGHIDTARGFQYCPSAFNYWKVHNCLTEAPQPADIVVFDWNGDGVCDHTGIFVKWVDSGKTFQCWEGNTALNNDSNGGRVMLRTRHAANVKAFVNPGVFSNDLFQPQSPVLVLKRGSKGADVVRVQKLFYDLGYTITVDGDFGFKTERTVKEFQSKKGLVVTGIVTPILTGVLEAELVRPKTVNKRIINGTFLRKGDCGPAVVALQRALNKHGAHPMLSEDGVFGTDTNQALKDFQKKSKILIDGVAGPQTWSVMGVKVL
;
A
#
# COMPACT_ATOMS: atom_id res chain seq x y z
N MET A 1 -27.51 5.96 -16.82
CA MET A 1 -28.26 6.06 -15.54
C MET A 1 -27.42 5.63 -14.34
N SER A 2 -26.67 4.51 -14.36
CA SER A 2 -25.88 4.05 -13.20
C SER A 2 -24.72 4.97 -12.76
N ARG A 3 -23.90 5.45 -13.69
CA ARG A 3 -22.74 6.33 -13.38
C ARG A 3 -23.16 7.72 -12.89
N GLN A 4 -24.23 8.29 -13.46
CA GLN A 4 -24.68 9.64 -13.11
C GLN A 4 -25.14 9.72 -11.64
N THR A 5 -25.82 8.70 -11.15
CA THR A 5 -26.27 8.65 -9.73
C THR A 5 -25.10 8.76 -8.75
N VAL A 6 -23.93 8.19 -9.07
CA VAL A 6 -22.72 8.35 -8.25
C VAL A 6 -22.28 9.82 -8.19
N LEU A 7 -22.32 10.52 -9.32
CA LEU A 7 -21.94 11.93 -9.39
C LEU A 7 -22.96 12.82 -8.67
N ASP A 8 -24.25 12.54 -8.82
CA ASP A 8 -25.32 13.29 -8.16
C ASP A 8 -25.23 13.15 -6.63
N VAL A 9 -24.95 11.94 -6.13
CA VAL A 9 -24.73 11.69 -4.70
C VAL A 9 -23.48 12.41 -4.19
N ALA A 10 -22.38 12.42 -4.95
CA ALA A 10 -21.18 13.15 -4.56
C ALA A 10 -21.40 14.68 -4.56
N GLU A 11 -22.11 15.20 -5.54
CA GLU A 11 -22.43 16.62 -5.68
C GLU A 11 -23.34 17.11 -4.55
N ALA A 12 -24.33 16.31 -4.15
CA ALA A 12 -25.21 16.62 -3.03
C ALA A 12 -24.46 16.81 -1.69
N GLU A 13 -23.23 16.30 -1.60
CA GLU A 13 -22.38 16.45 -0.43
C GLU A 13 -21.44 17.65 -0.48
N ASN A 14 -21.45 18.44 -1.56
CA ASN A 14 -20.56 19.58 -1.72
C ASN A 14 -20.67 20.56 -0.53
N GLY A 15 -19.53 20.89 0.07
CA GLY A 15 -19.45 21.77 1.24
C GLY A 15 -19.64 21.07 2.58
N THR A 16 -19.99 19.78 2.63
CA THR A 16 -20.05 19.02 3.89
C THR A 16 -18.67 18.99 4.56
N CYS A 17 -18.61 19.50 5.78
CA CYS A 17 -17.41 19.52 6.61
C CYS A 17 -17.47 18.45 7.70
N GLU A 18 -16.31 18.10 8.24
CA GLU A 18 -16.22 17.43 9.53
C GLU A 18 -16.69 18.32 10.70
N ASN A 19 -17.17 17.67 11.77
CA ASN A 19 -17.64 18.35 12.97
C ASN A 19 -17.25 17.57 14.24
N PRO A 20 -16.45 18.16 15.16
CA PRO A 20 -15.86 19.50 15.10
C PRO A 20 -14.84 19.69 13.95
N ALA A 21 -14.49 20.93 13.63
CA ALA A 21 -13.44 21.21 12.65
C ALA A 21 -12.09 20.58 13.08
N ASN A 22 -11.32 20.07 12.13
CA ASN A 22 -10.04 19.36 12.32
C ASN A 22 -10.14 18.06 13.15
N SER A 23 -11.34 17.49 13.32
CA SER A 23 -11.55 16.27 14.09
C SER A 23 -11.57 15.00 13.25
N ASN A 24 -11.66 15.10 11.92
CA ASN A 24 -11.99 13.97 11.04
C ASN A 24 -13.29 13.22 11.41
N LYS A 25 -14.16 13.81 12.23
CA LYS A 25 -15.45 13.22 12.58
C LYS A 25 -16.52 13.62 11.57
N THR A 26 -17.10 12.63 10.89
CA THR A 26 -18.08 12.83 9.83
C THR A 26 -19.22 11.81 9.92
N LYS A 27 -20.33 12.11 9.22
CA LYS A 27 -21.40 11.13 9.00
C LYS A 27 -20.90 9.90 8.22
N TYR A 28 -19.91 10.08 7.34
CA TYR A 28 -19.30 9.00 6.56
C TYR A 28 -18.50 8.06 7.45
N GLY A 29 -17.65 8.59 8.33
CA GLY A 29 -16.90 7.80 9.31
C GLY A 29 -17.82 7.04 10.27
N THR A 30 -18.92 7.67 10.69
CA THR A 30 -19.97 7.01 11.49
C THR A 30 -20.62 5.86 10.74
N TRP A 31 -21.02 6.07 9.47
CA TRP A 31 -21.56 5.01 8.62
C TRP A 31 -20.56 3.88 8.40
N TYR A 32 -19.29 4.20 8.20
CA TYR A 32 -18.26 3.19 7.97
C TYR A 32 -17.98 2.35 9.23
N GLY A 33 -18.11 2.96 10.41
CA GLY A 33 -17.70 2.39 11.70
C GLY A 33 -16.28 2.78 12.12
N LEU A 34 -15.65 3.73 11.42
CA LEU A 34 -14.34 4.31 11.71
C LEU A 34 -14.45 5.83 11.61
N ASN A 35 -14.72 6.47 12.75
CA ASN A 35 -14.91 7.92 12.81
C ASN A 35 -13.74 8.61 13.51
N GLY A 36 -13.35 9.81 13.05
CA GLY A 36 -12.17 10.52 13.58
C GLY A 36 -10.84 10.11 12.92
N VAL A 37 -10.90 9.48 11.75
CA VAL A 37 -9.74 9.12 10.91
C VAL A 37 -9.85 9.82 9.56
N PRO A 38 -8.74 10.03 8.82
CA PRO A 38 -8.80 10.57 7.45
C PRO A 38 -9.85 9.84 6.61
N TRP A 39 -10.72 10.61 5.95
CA TRP A 39 -12.01 10.09 5.49
C TRP A 39 -12.24 10.20 3.98
N CYS A 40 -11.22 10.49 3.16
CA CYS A 40 -11.34 10.57 1.70
C CYS A 40 -11.82 9.25 1.08
N ALA A 41 -11.18 8.14 1.44
CA ALA A 41 -11.56 6.79 1.01
C ALA A 41 -12.94 6.37 1.52
N ILE A 42 -13.22 6.69 2.79
CA ILE A 42 -14.53 6.43 3.40
C ILE A 42 -15.65 7.18 2.67
N PHE A 43 -15.40 8.43 2.27
CA PHE A 43 -16.35 9.22 1.47
C PHE A 43 -16.64 8.58 0.12
N VAL A 44 -15.61 8.17 -0.64
CA VAL A 44 -15.82 7.48 -1.92
C VAL A 44 -16.65 6.21 -1.73
N SER A 45 -16.31 5.38 -0.73
CA SER A 45 -17.09 4.19 -0.39
C SER A 45 -18.55 4.49 -0.04
N TRP A 46 -18.79 5.57 0.73
CA TRP A 46 -20.13 6.01 1.11
C TRP A 46 -20.94 6.47 -0.10
N VAL A 47 -20.34 7.26 -1.01
CA VAL A 47 -21.02 7.74 -2.23
C VAL A 47 -21.48 6.56 -3.08
N PHE A 48 -20.60 5.59 -3.32
CA PHE A 48 -20.93 4.41 -4.12
C PHE A 48 -22.02 3.54 -3.47
N ASP A 49 -21.99 3.36 -2.14
CA ASP A 49 -23.06 2.69 -1.39
C ASP A 49 -24.42 3.41 -1.55
N LYS A 50 -24.44 4.73 -1.36
CA LYS A 50 -25.69 5.53 -1.49
C LYS A 50 -26.20 5.66 -2.92
N ALA A 51 -25.32 5.53 -3.90
CA ALA A 51 -25.70 5.46 -5.30
C ALA A 51 -26.22 4.07 -5.72
N GLY A 52 -26.24 3.07 -4.83
CA GLY A 52 -26.68 1.70 -5.13
C GLY A 52 -25.64 0.85 -5.85
N HIS A 53 -24.37 1.27 -5.84
CA HIS A 53 -23.24 0.61 -6.48
C HIS A 53 -22.11 0.32 -5.48
N PRO A 54 -22.36 -0.41 -4.38
CA PRO A 54 -21.40 -0.57 -3.29
C PRO A 54 -20.09 -1.19 -3.77
N LEU A 55 -18.95 -0.64 -3.32
CA LEU A 55 -17.62 -1.11 -3.75
C LEU A 55 -17.22 -2.45 -3.12
N GLY A 56 -17.70 -2.76 -1.92
CA GLY A 56 -17.64 -4.08 -1.26
C GLY A 56 -16.25 -4.71 -1.05
N HIS A 57 -16.06 -5.40 0.07
CA HIS A 57 -14.98 -6.37 0.31
C HIS A 57 -13.53 -5.97 -0.06
N ILE A 58 -13.20 -4.67 -0.04
CA ILE A 58 -11.83 -4.19 -0.18
C ILE A 58 -11.13 -4.20 1.19
N ASP A 59 -11.56 -3.32 2.10
CA ASP A 59 -11.10 -3.31 3.50
C ASP A 59 -12.13 -3.93 4.43
N THR A 60 -13.41 -3.63 4.18
CA THR A 60 -14.59 -4.15 4.88
C THR A 60 -15.72 -4.42 3.87
N ALA A 61 -16.85 -4.95 4.34
CA ALA A 61 -18.06 -5.07 3.50
C ALA A 61 -18.57 -3.71 2.97
N ARG A 62 -18.17 -2.58 3.58
CA ARG A 62 -18.55 -1.23 3.20
C ARG A 62 -17.59 -0.59 2.19
N GLY A 63 -16.71 -1.35 1.56
CA GLY A 63 -15.70 -0.84 0.62
C GLY A 63 -14.35 -0.58 1.30
N PHE A 64 -13.72 0.54 1.00
CA PHE A 64 -12.36 0.87 1.42
C PHE A 64 -12.28 2.15 2.26
N GLN A 65 -11.36 2.16 3.20
CA GLN A 65 -11.02 3.30 4.06
C GLN A 65 -9.53 3.69 3.94
N TYR A 66 -8.73 2.86 3.27
CA TYR A 66 -7.30 3.06 3.14
C TYR A 66 -6.88 3.00 1.66
N CYS A 67 -6.32 4.10 1.13
CA CYS A 67 -6.02 4.23 -0.30
C CYS A 67 -5.07 3.14 -0.83
N PRO A 68 -4.00 2.74 -0.10
CA PRO A 68 -3.10 1.70 -0.58
C PRO A 68 -3.75 0.32 -0.68
N SER A 69 -4.65 -0.05 0.22
CA SER A 69 -5.35 -1.35 0.12
C SER A 69 -6.28 -1.37 -1.09
N ALA A 70 -7.00 -0.28 -1.34
CA ALA A 70 -7.88 -0.16 -2.49
C ALA A 70 -7.13 -0.22 -3.83
N PHE A 71 -6.04 0.53 -3.96
CA PHE A 71 -5.18 0.45 -5.14
C PHE A 71 -4.66 -0.98 -5.37
N ASN A 72 -4.16 -1.64 -4.32
CA ASN A 72 -3.67 -3.01 -4.44
C ASN A 72 -4.79 -3.99 -4.81
N TYR A 73 -5.99 -3.81 -4.25
CA TYR A 73 -7.18 -4.57 -4.64
C TYR A 73 -7.47 -4.40 -6.13
N TRP A 74 -7.61 -3.18 -6.61
CA TRP A 74 -7.95 -2.90 -8.01
C TRP A 74 -6.85 -3.32 -8.99
N LYS A 75 -5.58 -3.24 -8.58
CA LYS A 75 -4.45 -3.74 -9.37
C LYS A 75 -4.54 -5.24 -9.58
N VAL A 76 -4.77 -6.04 -8.54
CA VAL A 76 -4.85 -7.51 -8.68
C VAL A 76 -6.14 -7.98 -9.36
N HIS A 77 -7.15 -7.10 -9.42
CA HIS A 77 -8.43 -7.34 -10.08
C HIS A 77 -8.54 -6.73 -11.49
N ASN A 78 -7.43 -6.21 -12.06
CA ASN A 78 -7.41 -5.60 -13.40
C ASN A 78 -8.43 -4.46 -13.59
N CYS A 79 -8.70 -3.67 -12.54
CA CYS A 79 -9.62 -2.54 -12.58
C CYS A 79 -8.97 -1.22 -13.03
N LEU A 80 -7.64 -1.18 -13.20
CA LEU A 80 -6.94 0.04 -13.59
C LEU A 80 -7.25 0.40 -15.04
N THR A 81 -7.46 1.68 -15.33
CA THR A 81 -7.79 2.17 -16.68
C THR A 81 -6.98 3.40 -17.05
N GLU A 82 -6.65 3.55 -18.33
CA GLU A 82 -6.02 4.75 -18.91
C GLU A 82 -7.05 5.71 -19.52
N ALA A 83 -8.29 5.25 -19.69
CA ALA A 83 -9.39 6.01 -20.28
C ALA A 83 -10.52 6.18 -19.24
N PRO A 84 -10.36 7.08 -18.26
CA PRO A 84 -11.36 7.25 -17.20
C PRO A 84 -12.68 7.78 -17.77
N GLN A 85 -13.78 7.20 -17.29
CA GLN A 85 -15.14 7.65 -17.54
C GLN A 85 -15.69 8.37 -16.31
N PRO A 86 -16.72 9.24 -16.46
CA PRO A 86 -17.40 9.83 -15.32
C PRO A 86 -17.85 8.75 -14.32
N ALA A 87 -17.65 9.01 -13.02
CA ALA A 87 -17.80 8.08 -11.90
C ALA A 87 -16.77 6.95 -11.79
N ASP A 88 -15.70 6.94 -12.59
CA ASP A 88 -14.51 6.15 -12.25
C ASP A 88 -13.80 6.75 -11.02
N ILE A 89 -13.00 5.95 -10.33
CA ILE A 89 -12.26 6.37 -9.14
C ILE A 89 -10.88 6.85 -9.56
N VAL A 90 -10.40 7.92 -8.94
CA VAL A 90 -9.01 8.38 -9.06
C VAL A 90 -8.26 8.09 -7.77
N VAL A 91 -7.01 7.62 -7.91
CA VAL A 91 -6.07 7.39 -6.80
C VAL A 91 -4.85 8.27 -7.01
N PHE A 92 -4.44 8.98 -5.97
CA PHE A 92 -3.35 9.96 -6.02
C PHE A 92 -2.12 9.48 -5.24
N ASP A 93 -0.96 9.95 -5.69
CA ASP A 93 0.37 9.76 -5.09
C ASP A 93 1.08 11.11 -5.20
N TRP A 94 0.93 11.94 -4.16
CA TRP A 94 1.20 13.37 -4.24
C TRP A 94 2.68 13.69 -4.33
N ASN A 95 3.49 12.86 -3.71
CA ASN A 95 4.94 13.03 -3.60
C ASN A 95 5.71 12.09 -4.55
N GLY A 96 5.01 11.25 -5.31
CA GLY A 96 5.62 10.29 -6.23
C GLY A 96 6.42 9.20 -5.50
N ASP A 97 6.16 8.95 -4.22
CA ASP A 97 6.90 7.98 -3.41
C ASP A 97 6.44 6.53 -3.64
N GLY A 98 5.41 6.35 -4.47
CA GLY A 98 4.85 5.05 -4.77
C GLY A 98 3.72 4.63 -3.83
N VAL A 99 3.33 5.45 -2.85
CA VAL A 99 2.23 5.22 -1.91
C VAL A 99 1.00 6.00 -2.33
N CYS A 100 -0.17 5.39 -2.21
CA CYS A 100 -1.42 6.09 -2.44
C CYS A 100 -1.76 6.98 -1.24
N ASP A 101 -1.92 8.27 -1.47
CA ASP A 101 -2.20 9.25 -0.42
C ASP A 101 -3.69 9.61 -0.32
N HIS A 102 -4.36 9.69 -1.46
CA HIS A 102 -5.71 10.24 -1.56
C HIS A 102 -6.51 9.57 -2.67
N THR A 103 -7.81 9.84 -2.68
CA THR A 103 -8.72 9.33 -3.71
C THR A 103 -9.88 10.27 -3.93
N GLY A 104 -10.51 10.18 -5.10
CA GLY A 104 -11.71 10.91 -5.46
C GLY A 104 -12.50 10.20 -6.55
N ILE A 105 -13.56 10.85 -7.01
CA ILE A 105 -14.46 10.34 -8.05
C ILE A 105 -14.32 11.23 -9.28
N PHE A 106 -13.81 10.67 -10.37
CA PHE A 106 -13.58 11.36 -11.62
C PHE A 106 -14.91 11.85 -12.21
N VAL A 107 -14.95 13.13 -12.59
CA VAL A 107 -16.10 13.77 -13.23
C VAL A 107 -15.86 13.88 -14.74
N LYS A 108 -14.82 14.61 -15.14
CA LYS A 108 -14.48 14.85 -16.55
C LYS A 108 -13.07 15.43 -16.71
N TRP A 109 -12.51 15.29 -17.91
CA TRP A 109 -11.36 16.07 -18.32
C TRP A 109 -11.72 17.56 -18.49
N VAL A 110 -10.81 18.44 -18.07
CA VAL A 110 -10.82 19.88 -18.34
C VAL A 110 -9.85 20.19 -19.48
N ASP A 111 -8.62 19.66 -19.39
CA ASP A 111 -7.65 19.57 -20.48
C ASP A 111 -7.24 18.10 -20.62
N SER A 112 -7.55 17.50 -21.76
CA SER A 112 -7.42 16.05 -21.98
C SER A 112 -6.00 15.57 -21.69
N GLY A 113 -5.88 14.62 -20.76
CA GLY A 113 -4.59 14.06 -20.33
C GLY A 113 -3.76 14.96 -19.41
N LYS A 114 -4.20 16.19 -19.11
CA LYS A 114 -3.47 17.12 -18.23
C LYS A 114 -4.23 17.48 -16.97
N THR A 115 -5.46 17.95 -17.09
CA THR A 115 -6.26 18.38 -15.92
C THR A 115 -7.68 17.86 -16.00
N PHE A 116 -8.24 17.49 -14.85
CA PHE A 116 -9.58 16.93 -14.75
C PHE A 116 -10.28 17.40 -13.48
N GLN A 117 -11.60 17.27 -13.46
CA GLN A 117 -12.44 17.50 -12.30
C GLN A 117 -12.76 16.18 -11.61
N CYS A 118 -12.75 16.20 -10.27
CA CYS A 118 -13.19 15.09 -9.44
C CYS A 118 -13.81 15.56 -8.13
N TRP A 119 -14.77 14.77 -7.63
CA TRP A 119 -15.30 14.95 -6.28
C TRP A 119 -14.39 14.28 -5.27
N GLU A 120 -14.00 15.05 -4.24
CA GLU A 120 -13.09 14.59 -3.19
C GLU A 120 -13.70 14.90 -1.82
N GLY A 121 -13.53 13.95 -0.89
CA GLY A 121 -13.78 14.16 0.54
C GLY A 121 -12.46 14.36 1.29
N ASN A 122 -12.53 14.96 2.48
CA ASN A 122 -11.35 15.27 3.29
C ASN A 122 -10.28 16.10 2.54
N THR A 123 -10.72 17.11 1.78
CA THR A 123 -9.84 18.04 1.06
C THR A 123 -10.15 19.50 1.43
N ALA A 124 -9.22 20.42 1.18
CA ALA A 124 -9.41 21.85 1.40
C ALA A 124 -9.07 22.67 0.14
N LEU A 125 -9.46 23.97 0.15
CA LEU A 125 -9.17 24.87 -0.97
C LEU A 125 -7.66 24.98 -1.23
N ASN A 126 -6.87 25.12 -0.15
CA ASN A 126 -5.44 25.42 -0.19
C ASN A 126 -4.56 24.27 0.33
N ASN A 127 -5.13 23.09 0.61
CA ASN A 127 -4.39 21.95 1.13
C ASN A 127 -5.03 20.64 0.65
N ASP A 128 -4.19 19.71 0.22
CA ASP A 128 -4.56 18.40 -0.31
C ASP A 128 -4.50 17.29 0.75
N SER A 129 -4.15 17.63 2.00
CA SER A 129 -3.98 16.68 3.10
C SER A 129 -4.64 17.12 4.41
N ASN A 130 -5.76 16.44 4.71
CA ASN A 130 -6.45 16.28 6.00
C ASN A 130 -7.27 17.48 6.57
N GLY A 131 -8.37 17.13 7.25
CA GLY A 131 -9.20 18.01 8.07
C GLY A 131 -10.25 18.82 7.31
N GLY A 132 -10.62 18.35 6.12
CA GLY A 132 -11.26 19.19 5.10
C GLY A 132 -12.78 19.11 5.01
N ARG A 133 -13.26 19.30 3.79
CA ARG A 133 -14.66 19.20 3.37
C ARG A 133 -14.78 18.31 2.14
N VAL A 134 -16.01 18.05 1.73
CA VAL A 134 -16.30 17.58 0.38
C VAL A 134 -16.31 18.78 -0.56
N MET A 135 -15.65 18.67 -1.71
CA MET A 135 -15.70 19.68 -2.76
C MET A 135 -15.27 19.14 -4.12
N LEU A 136 -15.70 19.81 -5.18
CA LEU A 136 -15.19 19.57 -6.53
C LEU A 136 -13.79 20.16 -6.63
N ARG A 137 -12.84 19.35 -7.10
CA ARG A 137 -11.44 19.75 -7.29
C ARG A 137 -11.07 19.63 -8.76
N THR A 138 -10.27 20.57 -9.23
CA THR A 138 -9.53 20.43 -10.49
C THR A 138 -8.13 19.96 -10.15
N ARG A 139 -7.71 18.81 -10.70
CA ARG A 139 -6.44 18.14 -10.41
C ARG A 139 -5.59 17.98 -11.65
N HIS A 140 -4.28 17.87 -11.46
CA HIS A 140 -3.32 17.58 -12.52
C HIS A 140 -3.09 16.07 -12.62
N ALA A 141 -3.10 15.52 -13.85
CA ALA A 141 -2.92 14.10 -14.12
C ALA A 141 -1.55 13.59 -13.68
N ALA A 142 -0.53 14.45 -13.61
CA ALA A 142 0.80 14.10 -13.11
C ALA A 142 0.81 13.61 -11.65
N ASN A 143 -0.21 13.94 -10.85
CA ASN A 143 -0.33 13.51 -9.47
C ASN A 143 -1.16 12.22 -9.31
N VAL A 144 -1.69 11.70 -10.42
CA VAL A 144 -2.54 10.51 -10.43
C VAL A 144 -1.64 9.28 -10.48
N LYS A 145 -1.85 8.40 -9.52
CA LYS A 145 -1.25 7.06 -9.52
C LYS A 145 -1.97 6.12 -10.47
N ALA A 146 -3.31 6.17 -10.45
CA ALA A 146 -4.15 5.40 -11.34
C ALA A 146 -5.57 5.97 -11.41
N PHE A 147 -6.20 5.80 -12.56
CA PHE A 147 -7.66 5.78 -12.65
C PHE A 147 -8.16 4.34 -12.58
N VAL A 148 -9.37 4.18 -12.06
CA VAL A 148 -9.95 2.87 -11.74
C VAL A 148 -11.38 2.81 -12.24
N ASN A 149 -11.67 1.84 -13.10
CA ASN A 149 -13.04 1.41 -13.33
C ASN A 149 -13.39 0.35 -12.26
N PRO A 150 -14.27 0.68 -11.30
CA PRO A 150 -14.56 -0.23 -10.18
C PRO A 150 -15.34 -1.49 -10.60
N GLY A 151 -15.82 -1.59 -11.84
CA GLY A 151 -16.57 -2.75 -12.34
C GLY A 151 -17.96 -2.94 -11.74
N VAL A 152 -18.44 -2.01 -10.91
CA VAL A 152 -19.76 -2.08 -10.25
C VAL A 152 -20.92 -1.57 -11.12
N PHE A 153 -20.64 -1.16 -12.36
CA PHE A 153 -21.62 -0.62 -13.30
C PHE A 153 -22.08 -1.64 -14.37
N SER A 154 -21.48 -2.84 -14.39
CA SER A 154 -21.73 -3.91 -15.36
C SER A 154 -22.33 -5.14 -14.67
N ASN A 155 -23.24 -5.87 -15.32
CA ASN A 155 -23.79 -7.14 -14.82
C ASN A 155 -22.86 -8.35 -15.03
N ASP A 156 -21.73 -8.18 -15.72
CA ASP A 156 -20.73 -9.24 -15.89
C ASP A 156 -19.88 -9.32 -14.62
N LEU A 157 -20.28 -10.27 -13.77
CA LEU A 157 -19.66 -10.55 -12.48
C LEU A 157 -18.15 -10.76 -12.62
N PHE A 158 -17.42 -9.96 -11.85
CA PHE A 158 -16.03 -10.15 -11.46
C PHE A 158 -15.72 -11.65 -11.24
N GLN A 159 -14.94 -12.26 -12.13
CA GLN A 159 -14.40 -13.60 -11.89
C GLN A 159 -13.16 -13.49 -11.01
N PRO A 160 -13.10 -14.16 -9.85
CA PRO A 160 -11.86 -14.23 -9.08
C PRO A 160 -10.85 -15.08 -9.86
N GLN A 161 -9.77 -14.47 -10.34
CA GLN A 161 -8.71 -15.19 -11.05
C GLN A 161 -7.55 -15.61 -10.12
N SER A 162 -7.14 -16.87 -10.33
CA SER A 162 -5.97 -17.58 -9.82
C SER A 162 -5.93 -17.83 -8.30
N PRO A 163 -5.29 -18.94 -7.84
CA PRO A 163 -5.10 -19.19 -6.41
C PRO A 163 -4.21 -18.08 -5.83
N VAL A 164 -4.89 -17.07 -5.30
CA VAL A 164 -4.34 -15.96 -4.54
C VAL A 164 -3.49 -16.54 -3.41
N LEU A 165 -2.21 -16.16 -3.32
CA LEU A 165 -1.33 -16.62 -2.24
C LEU A 165 -1.91 -16.16 -0.90
N VAL A 166 -2.46 -17.11 -0.14
CA VAL A 166 -3.07 -16.86 1.18
C VAL A 166 -2.23 -17.57 2.24
N LEU A 167 -1.62 -16.80 3.14
CA LEU A 167 -0.88 -17.33 4.28
C LEU A 167 -1.71 -17.18 5.55
N LYS A 168 -1.73 -18.25 6.36
CA LYS A 168 -2.47 -18.32 7.63
C LYS A 168 -1.71 -19.19 8.60
N ARG A 169 -2.18 -19.28 9.85
CA ARG A 169 -1.57 -20.16 10.86
C ARG A 169 -1.37 -21.58 10.32
N GLY A 170 -0.15 -22.09 10.41
CA GLY A 170 0.27 -23.39 9.88
C GLY A 170 0.91 -23.34 8.49
N SER A 171 0.80 -22.24 7.74
CA SER A 171 1.59 -22.02 6.52
C SER A 171 3.09 -22.04 6.85
N LYS A 172 3.90 -22.59 5.93
CA LYS A 172 5.36 -22.65 6.06
C LYS A 172 6.05 -22.30 4.75
N GLY A 173 7.31 -21.87 4.80
CA GLY A 173 8.19 -21.71 3.64
C GLY A 173 8.49 -20.26 3.25
N ALA A 174 9.04 -20.07 2.04
CA ALA A 174 9.61 -18.80 1.60
C ALA A 174 8.62 -17.62 1.60
N ASP A 175 7.34 -17.87 1.31
CA ASP A 175 6.31 -16.83 1.36
C ASP A 175 6.04 -16.33 2.79
N VAL A 176 6.12 -17.22 3.78
CA VAL A 176 6.00 -16.84 5.20
C VAL A 176 7.21 -16.00 5.63
N VAL A 177 8.43 -16.42 5.24
CA VAL A 177 9.66 -15.63 5.47
C VAL A 177 9.51 -14.22 4.89
N ARG A 178 9.02 -14.10 3.66
CA ARG A 178 8.82 -12.81 2.99
C ARG A 178 7.91 -11.89 3.81
N VAL A 179 6.79 -12.38 4.29
CA VAL A 179 5.83 -11.55 5.04
C VAL A 179 6.32 -11.22 6.45
N GLN A 180 6.89 -12.19 7.17
CA GLN A 180 7.47 -11.95 8.50
C GLN A 180 8.55 -10.85 8.46
N LYS A 181 9.34 -10.84 7.38
CA LYS A 181 10.32 -9.79 7.08
C LYS A 181 9.71 -8.42 6.82
N LEU A 182 8.64 -8.33 6.02
CA LEU A 182 7.94 -7.05 5.81
C LEU A 182 7.47 -6.46 7.16
N PHE A 183 6.96 -7.30 8.07
CA PHE A 183 6.61 -6.86 9.42
C PHE A 183 7.82 -6.41 10.24
N TYR A 184 8.91 -7.15 10.18
CA TYR A 184 10.15 -6.76 10.85
C TYR A 184 10.65 -5.39 10.37
N ASP A 185 10.70 -5.16 9.06
CA ASP A 185 11.17 -3.91 8.45
C ASP A 185 10.26 -2.72 8.84
N LEU A 186 8.96 -3.00 9.00
CA LEU A 186 7.98 -2.04 9.53
C LEU A 186 8.16 -1.71 11.02
N GLY A 187 8.99 -2.46 11.74
CA GLY A 187 9.33 -2.27 13.15
C GLY A 187 8.59 -3.17 14.13
N TYR A 188 7.90 -4.22 13.66
CA TYR A 188 7.24 -5.18 14.55
C TYR A 188 8.26 -6.16 15.14
N THR A 189 8.05 -6.54 16.40
CA THR A 189 8.82 -7.61 17.04
C THR A 189 8.29 -8.96 16.56
N ILE A 190 9.01 -9.61 15.65
CA ILE A 190 8.61 -10.91 15.06
C ILE A 190 9.84 -11.77 14.77
N THR A 191 9.69 -13.09 14.89
CA THR A 191 10.70 -14.06 14.44
C THR A 191 10.50 -14.35 12.96
N VAL A 192 11.58 -14.30 12.18
CA VAL A 192 11.56 -14.67 10.75
C VAL A 192 12.16 -16.06 10.59
N ASP A 193 11.31 -17.07 10.69
CA ASP A 193 11.65 -18.50 10.67
C ASP A 193 10.95 -19.28 9.56
N GLY A 194 10.06 -18.62 8.80
CA GLY A 194 9.27 -19.29 7.77
C GLY A 194 8.16 -20.18 8.32
N ASP A 195 7.82 -20.07 9.61
CA ASP A 195 6.69 -20.74 10.24
C ASP A 195 5.61 -19.73 10.65
N PHE A 196 4.42 -19.85 10.06
CA PHE A 196 3.31 -18.97 10.40
C PHE A 196 2.64 -19.50 11.69
N GLY A 197 3.31 -19.27 12.82
CA GLY A 197 2.82 -19.63 14.14
C GLY A 197 1.92 -18.58 14.78
N PHE A 198 1.57 -18.79 16.06
CA PHE A 198 0.73 -17.87 16.83
C PHE A 198 1.29 -16.44 16.90
N LYS A 199 2.62 -16.29 16.98
CA LYS A 199 3.27 -14.97 17.00
C LYS A 199 3.07 -14.22 15.69
N THR A 200 3.25 -14.88 14.54
CA THR A 200 3.01 -14.29 13.21
C THR A 200 1.55 -13.91 13.02
N GLU A 201 0.61 -14.79 13.42
CA GLU A 201 -0.82 -14.47 13.37
C GLU A 201 -1.17 -13.24 14.21
N ARG A 202 -0.60 -13.13 15.42
CA ARG A 202 -0.80 -11.97 16.29
C ARG A 202 -0.28 -10.68 15.65
N THR A 203 0.93 -10.70 15.06
CA THR A 203 1.49 -9.53 14.36
C THR A 203 0.64 -9.11 13.16
N VAL A 204 0.10 -10.08 12.40
CA VAL A 204 -0.83 -9.80 11.30
C VAL A 204 -2.10 -9.12 11.80
N LYS A 205 -2.70 -9.65 12.87
CA LYS A 205 -3.89 -9.06 13.49
C LYS A 205 -3.62 -7.66 14.03
N GLU A 206 -2.48 -7.45 14.66
CA GLU A 206 -2.05 -6.13 15.16
C GLU A 206 -1.93 -5.12 14.01
N PHE A 207 -1.28 -5.50 12.92
CA PHE A 207 -1.15 -4.63 11.76
C PHE A 207 -2.49 -4.34 11.08
N GLN A 208 -3.34 -5.35 10.87
CA GLN A 208 -4.70 -5.17 10.34
C GLN A 208 -5.48 -4.19 11.21
N SER A 209 -5.43 -4.36 12.54
CA SER A 209 -6.08 -3.45 13.48
C SER A 209 -5.51 -2.03 13.39
N LYS A 210 -4.18 -1.87 13.33
CA LYS A 210 -3.52 -0.56 13.21
C LYS A 210 -3.87 0.15 11.90
N LYS A 211 -4.19 -0.61 10.85
CA LYS A 211 -4.59 -0.09 9.55
C LYS A 211 -6.10 0.00 9.36
N GLY A 212 -6.93 -0.33 10.35
CA GLY A 212 -8.39 -0.29 10.21
C GLY A 212 -8.94 -1.32 9.23
N LEU A 213 -8.19 -2.38 8.94
CA LEU A 213 -8.59 -3.49 8.06
C LEU A 213 -9.37 -4.55 8.86
N VAL A 214 -10.15 -5.40 8.18
CA VAL A 214 -10.76 -6.58 8.82
C VAL A 214 -9.66 -7.47 9.41
N VAL A 215 -9.77 -7.73 10.72
CA VAL A 215 -8.77 -8.44 11.52
C VAL A 215 -8.95 -9.96 11.36
N THR A 216 -8.51 -10.49 10.22
CA THR A 216 -8.61 -11.92 9.90
C THR A 216 -7.46 -12.76 10.45
N GLY A 217 -6.29 -12.16 10.68
CA GLY A 217 -5.03 -12.90 10.93
C GLY A 217 -4.49 -13.62 9.69
N ILE A 218 -5.08 -13.39 8.52
CA ILE A 218 -4.73 -14.01 7.25
C ILE A 218 -4.03 -12.97 6.37
N VAL A 219 -2.96 -13.39 5.71
CA VAL A 219 -2.22 -12.55 4.76
C VAL A 219 -2.67 -12.89 3.34
N THR A 220 -3.22 -11.90 2.67
CA THR A 220 -3.57 -11.93 1.25
C THR A 220 -2.55 -11.12 0.44
N PRO A 221 -2.54 -11.18 -0.90
CA PRO A 221 -1.73 -10.31 -1.73
C PRO A 221 -2.09 -8.84 -1.56
N ILE A 222 -3.37 -8.52 -1.29
CA ILE A 222 -3.80 -7.17 -0.93
C ILE A 222 -3.07 -6.72 0.34
N LEU A 223 -3.07 -7.54 1.40
CA LEU A 223 -2.36 -7.21 2.64
C LEU A 223 -0.85 -7.10 2.43
N THR A 224 -0.27 -7.94 1.57
CA THR A 224 1.16 -7.89 1.23
C THR A 224 1.52 -6.56 0.55
N GLY A 225 0.72 -6.12 -0.44
CA GLY A 225 0.91 -4.83 -1.09
C GLY A 225 0.73 -3.64 -0.13
N VAL A 226 -0.15 -3.77 0.88
CA VAL A 226 -0.30 -2.77 1.95
C VAL A 226 0.95 -2.70 2.82
N LEU A 227 1.55 -3.84 3.18
CA LEU A 227 2.82 -3.86 3.92
C LEU A 227 3.94 -3.20 3.13
N GLU A 228 4.02 -3.47 1.82
CA GLU A 228 5.02 -2.90 0.92
C GLU A 228 4.86 -1.39 0.79
N ALA A 229 3.64 -0.88 0.61
CA ALA A 229 3.35 0.55 0.59
C ALA A 229 3.77 1.25 1.89
N GLU A 230 3.59 0.60 3.03
CA GLU A 230 3.99 1.16 4.33
C GLU A 230 5.51 1.20 4.56
N LEU A 231 6.27 0.42 3.80
CA LEU A 231 7.73 0.41 3.89
C LEU A 231 8.38 1.54 3.10
N VAL A 232 7.78 1.97 2.00
CA VAL A 232 8.31 3.04 1.15
C VAL A 232 7.95 4.43 1.67
N ARG A 233 6.99 4.54 2.59
CA ARG A 233 6.64 5.81 3.25
C ARG A 233 7.87 6.37 4.01
N PRO A 234 8.29 7.63 3.77
CA PRO A 234 9.46 8.21 4.43
C PRO A 234 9.32 8.16 5.95
N LYS A 235 10.11 7.30 6.59
CA LYS A 235 10.30 7.31 8.03
C LYS A 235 11.56 8.12 8.30
N THR A 236 11.54 9.02 9.27
CA THR A 236 12.77 9.63 9.81
C THR A 236 13.57 8.49 10.44
N VAL A 237 14.57 7.93 9.74
CA VAL A 237 15.27 6.72 10.19
C VAL A 237 16.71 7.03 10.62
N ASN A 238 16.91 7.06 11.94
CA ASN A 238 18.15 6.54 12.53
C ASN A 238 17.89 5.08 12.91
N LYS A 239 18.42 4.11 12.17
CA LYS A 239 18.39 2.70 12.59
C LYS A 239 19.79 2.08 12.47
N ARG A 240 20.21 1.45 13.58
CA ARG A 240 21.39 0.58 13.70
C ARG A 240 21.11 -0.79 13.07
N ILE A 241 22.18 -1.49 12.67
CA ILE A 241 22.16 -2.93 12.36
C ILE A 241 21.91 -3.70 13.67
N ILE A 242 20.86 -4.52 13.72
CA ILE A 242 20.55 -5.41 14.85
C ILE A 242 20.19 -6.81 14.35
N ASN A 243 20.36 -7.86 15.18
CA ASN A 243 19.99 -9.24 14.84
C ASN A 243 18.60 -9.31 14.17
N GLY A 244 18.57 -9.73 12.89
CA GLY A 244 17.35 -9.75 12.07
C GLY A 244 17.28 -8.69 10.96
N THR A 245 18.23 -7.76 10.83
CA THR A 245 18.24 -6.75 9.75
C THR A 245 18.06 -7.38 8.37
N PHE A 246 17.10 -6.86 7.60
CA PHE A 246 16.99 -7.16 6.19
C PHE A 246 17.30 -5.95 5.32
N LEU A 247 17.98 -6.17 4.19
CA LEU A 247 18.26 -5.10 3.22
C LEU A 247 17.87 -5.54 1.81
N ARG A 248 17.16 -4.66 1.09
CA ARG A 248 16.71 -4.83 -0.30
C ARG A 248 17.02 -3.60 -1.14
N LYS A 249 16.85 -3.74 -2.47
CA LYS A 249 16.94 -2.63 -3.41
C LYS A 249 16.08 -1.45 -2.97
N GLY A 250 16.66 -0.25 -2.95
CA GLY A 250 16.03 0.99 -2.48
C GLY A 250 16.43 1.41 -1.07
N ASP A 251 16.93 0.49 -0.24
CA ASP A 251 17.43 0.85 1.09
C ASP A 251 18.70 1.69 1.00
N CYS A 252 18.93 2.55 1.99
CA CYS A 252 20.17 3.31 2.10
C CYS A 252 20.67 3.43 3.54
N GLY A 253 21.95 3.76 3.69
CA GLY A 253 22.60 4.04 4.97
C GLY A 253 23.66 3.01 5.38
N PRO A 254 24.17 3.10 6.62
CA PRO A 254 25.33 2.33 7.08
C PRO A 254 25.16 0.80 7.02
N ALA A 255 23.92 0.32 7.11
CA ALA A 255 23.62 -1.11 6.94
C ALA A 255 23.89 -1.59 5.51
N VAL A 256 23.57 -0.76 4.52
CA VAL A 256 23.83 -1.06 3.12
C VAL A 256 25.32 -1.00 2.81
N VAL A 257 26.07 -0.06 3.41
CA VAL A 257 27.54 -0.05 3.34
C VAL A 257 28.11 -1.38 3.82
N ALA A 258 27.61 -1.90 4.95
CA ALA A 258 28.05 -3.19 5.49
C ALA A 258 27.70 -4.36 4.56
N LEU A 259 26.54 -4.33 3.88
CA LEU A 259 26.19 -5.32 2.87
C LEU A 259 27.14 -5.27 1.67
N GLN A 260 27.35 -4.09 1.10
CA GLN A 260 28.21 -3.89 -0.07
C GLN A 260 29.63 -4.37 0.22
N ARG A 261 30.16 -4.04 1.41
CA ARG A 261 31.44 -4.56 1.90
C ARG A 261 31.47 -6.07 1.99
N ALA A 262 30.43 -6.69 2.55
CA ALA A 262 30.35 -8.14 2.66
C ALA A 262 30.28 -8.81 1.28
N LEU A 263 29.46 -8.28 0.36
CA LEU A 263 29.36 -8.77 -1.01
C LEU A 263 30.70 -8.68 -1.76
N ASN A 264 31.41 -7.56 -1.63
CA ASN A 264 32.76 -7.39 -2.19
C ASN A 264 33.73 -8.43 -1.62
N LYS A 265 33.71 -8.66 -0.30
CA LYS A 265 34.53 -9.69 0.35
C LYS A 265 34.24 -11.11 -0.16
N HIS A 266 32.99 -11.38 -0.58
CA HIS A 266 32.57 -12.66 -1.13
C HIS A 266 32.72 -12.76 -2.67
N GLY A 267 33.34 -11.76 -3.29
CA GLY A 267 33.73 -11.76 -4.70
C GLY A 267 32.66 -11.23 -5.65
N ALA A 268 31.89 -10.22 -5.24
CA ALA A 268 31.00 -9.50 -6.15
C ALA A 268 31.76 -8.97 -7.38
N HIS A 269 31.20 -9.18 -8.58
CA HIS A 269 31.78 -8.72 -9.83
C HIS A 269 30.69 -8.11 -10.74
N PRO A 270 30.81 -6.83 -11.16
CA PRO A 270 31.88 -5.89 -10.80
C PRO A 270 31.91 -5.56 -9.30
N MET A 271 33.05 -5.05 -8.82
CA MET A 271 33.18 -4.63 -7.42
C MET A 271 32.21 -3.46 -7.14
N LEU A 272 31.45 -3.56 -6.06
CA LEU A 272 30.45 -2.57 -5.68
C LEU A 272 31.10 -1.35 -5.03
N SER A 273 30.53 -0.17 -5.28
CA SER A 273 30.76 1.02 -4.45
C SER A 273 30.12 0.82 -3.07
N GLU A 274 30.84 1.13 -1.99
CA GLU A 274 30.33 1.08 -0.60
C GLU A 274 29.64 2.41 -0.21
N ASP A 275 28.82 2.93 -1.12
CA ASP A 275 28.15 4.24 -1.00
C ASP A 275 26.94 4.23 -0.06
N GLY A 276 26.55 3.05 0.44
CA GLY A 276 25.40 2.90 1.29
C GLY A 276 24.09 3.05 0.54
N VAL A 277 24.06 2.89 -0.78
CA VAL A 277 22.84 2.89 -1.61
C VAL A 277 22.62 1.51 -2.18
N PHE A 278 21.47 0.91 -1.86
CA PHE A 278 21.14 -0.42 -2.35
C PHE A 278 20.54 -0.28 -3.75
N GLY A 279 21.41 -0.03 -4.73
CA GLY A 279 21.05 0.11 -6.14
C GLY A 279 20.89 -1.21 -6.89
N THR A 280 20.81 -1.10 -8.22
CA THR A 280 20.69 -2.26 -9.12
C THR A 280 21.87 -3.21 -9.00
N ASP A 281 23.09 -2.67 -8.90
CA ASP A 281 24.32 -3.47 -8.85
C ASP A 281 24.41 -4.26 -7.53
N THR A 282 24.11 -3.63 -6.41
CA THR A 282 24.04 -4.29 -5.09
C THR A 282 23.01 -5.43 -5.09
N ASN A 283 21.85 -5.23 -5.74
CA ASN A 283 20.82 -6.26 -5.87
C ASN A 283 21.26 -7.46 -6.71
N GLN A 284 21.93 -7.18 -7.83
CA GLN A 284 22.44 -8.24 -8.71
C GLN A 284 23.52 -9.05 -8.00
N ALA A 285 24.52 -8.39 -7.42
CA ALA A 285 25.58 -9.04 -6.66
C ALA A 285 25.04 -9.88 -5.50
N LEU A 286 23.99 -9.41 -4.82
CA LEU A 286 23.34 -10.17 -3.76
C LEU A 286 22.65 -11.43 -4.29
N LYS A 287 21.89 -11.34 -5.39
CA LYS A 287 21.26 -12.53 -5.99
C LYS A 287 22.29 -13.56 -6.43
N ASP A 288 23.41 -13.10 -6.99
CA ASP A 288 24.52 -13.98 -7.39
C ASP A 288 25.18 -14.65 -6.18
N PHE A 289 25.39 -13.90 -5.09
CA PHE A 289 25.85 -14.46 -3.84
C PHE A 289 24.89 -15.52 -3.28
N GLN A 290 23.58 -15.23 -3.26
CA GLN A 290 22.55 -16.15 -2.77
C GLN A 290 22.52 -17.44 -3.60
N LYS A 291 22.59 -17.30 -4.92
CA LYS A 291 22.68 -18.42 -5.86
C LYS A 291 23.92 -19.28 -5.60
N LYS A 292 25.10 -18.64 -5.49
CA LYS A 292 26.37 -19.32 -5.19
C LYS A 292 26.34 -20.03 -3.85
N SER A 293 25.70 -19.42 -2.87
CA SER A 293 25.56 -19.92 -1.50
C SER A 293 24.46 -20.98 -1.34
N LYS A 294 23.70 -21.30 -2.41
CA LYS A 294 22.58 -22.25 -2.40
C LYS A 294 21.52 -21.91 -1.35
N ILE A 295 21.26 -20.62 -1.15
CA ILE A 295 20.17 -20.11 -0.31
C ILE A 295 19.08 -19.49 -1.19
N LEU A 296 17.98 -19.05 -0.59
CA LEU A 296 16.87 -18.42 -1.31
C LEU A 296 17.37 -17.20 -2.10
N ILE A 297 17.10 -17.17 -3.42
CA ILE A 297 17.50 -16.10 -4.34
C ILE A 297 16.39 -15.05 -4.41
N ASP A 298 16.15 -14.36 -3.30
CA ASP A 298 15.11 -13.35 -3.18
C ASP A 298 15.61 -11.92 -3.46
N GLY A 299 16.93 -11.72 -3.61
CA GLY A 299 17.54 -10.41 -3.74
C GLY A 299 17.46 -9.60 -2.45
N VAL A 300 17.40 -10.28 -1.31
CA VAL A 300 17.31 -9.62 -0.02
C VAL A 300 18.23 -10.20 1.06
N ALA A 301 19.05 -9.35 1.66
CA ALA A 301 20.05 -9.75 2.62
C ALA A 301 19.39 -9.92 3.99
N GLY A 302 19.06 -11.15 4.39
CA GLY A 302 18.43 -11.49 5.67
C GLY A 302 19.25 -12.41 6.56
N PRO A 303 18.71 -12.92 7.69
CA PRO A 303 19.43 -13.77 8.63
C PRO A 303 20.17 -14.94 7.99
N GLN A 304 19.55 -15.62 7.02
CA GLN A 304 20.20 -16.69 6.27
C GLN A 304 21.38 -16.16 5.44
N THR A 305 21.19 -15.05 4.72
CA THR A 305 22.26 -14.36 3.97
C THR A 305 23.40 -13.92 4.89
N TRP A 306 23.10 -13.23 6.00
CA TRP A 306 24.09 -12.71 6.95
C TRP A 306 24.87 -13.80 7.66
N SER A 307 24.18 -14.88 8.03
CA SER A 307 24.78 -16.07 8.61
C SER A 307 25.81 -16.66 7.65
N VAL A 308 25.46 -16.85 6.39
CA VAL A 308 26.40 -17.36 5.37
C VAL A 308 27.51 -16.36 5.06
N MET A 309 27.23 -15.06 5.10
CA MET A 309 28.24 -14.02 4.90
C MET A 309 29.24 -13.89 6.06
N GLY A 310 28.92 -14.42 7.25
CA GLY A 310 29.74 -14.30 8.46
C GLY A 310 29.73 -12.91 9.08
N VAL A 311 28.68 -12.11 8.83
CA VAL A 311 28.54 -10.76 9.40
C VAL A 311 27.91 -10.89 10.79
N LYS A 312 28.65 -10.51 11.84
CA LYS A 312 28.11 -10.46 13.21
C LYS A 312 27.15 -9.28 13.31
N VAL A 313 25.87 -9.61 13.47
CA VAL A 313 24.80 -8.65 13.68
C VAL A 313 24.73 -8.37 15.20
N LEU A 314 24.77 -7.09 15.59
CA LEU A 314 24.80 -6.67 17.00
C LEU A 314 23.43 -6.79 17.68
#